data_AF-A0A497RCE6-F1
#
_entry.id   AF-A0A497RCE6-F1
#
_cell.length_a   1.000
_cell.length_b   1.000
_cell.length_c   1.000
_cell.angle_alpha   90.00
_cell.angle_beta   90.00
_cell.angle_gamma   90.00
#
_symmetry.space_group_name_H-M   'P 1'
#
loop_
_entity.id
_entity.type
_entity.pdbx_description
1 polymer ?
#
loop_
_entity_poly.entity_id
_entity_poly.type
_entity_poly.pdbx_seq_one_letter_code
_entity_poly.pdbx_strand_id
1 'polypeptide(L)' 'MREIICKNCKAKITPDEYDIQFCGCGVYYRRKRGFHNGWTLTGWWKGSVSEIERTRQATRPRKPRVRSKRL' A
#
# COMPACT_ATOMS: atom_id res chain seq x y z
N MET A 1 -4.70 -2.90 -14.59
CA MET A 1 -4.42 -2.47 -13.19
C MET A 1 -5.09 -1.12 -12.98
N ARG A 2 -5.78 -0.87 -11.85
CA ARG A 2 -6.35 0.45 -11.56
C ARG A 2 -5.25 1.36 -11.03
N GLU A 3 -4.83 2.34 -11.82
CA GLU A 3 -3.88 3.38 -11.41
C GLU A 3 -4.42 4.18 -10.22
N ILE A 4 -3.53 4.62 -9.31
CA ILE A 4 -3.90 5.53 -8.22
C ILE A 4 -3.54 6.94 -8.67
N ILE A 5 -4.54 7.82 -8.71
CA ILE A 5 -4.31 9.25 -8.95
C ILE A 5 -4.20 9.93 -7.59
N CYS A 6 -3.05 10.55 -7.32
CA CYS A 6 -2.84 11.25 -6.08
C CYS A 6 -3.79 12.46 -5.97
N LYS A 7 -4.61 12.53 -4.93
CA LYS A 7 -5.51 13.69 -4.72
C LYS A 7 -4.77 14.99 -4.40
N ASN A 8 -3.54 14.90 -3.88
CA ASN A 8 -2.74 16.06 -3.48
C ASN A 8 -1.99 16.69 -4.66
N CYS A 9 -1.17 15.90 -5.36
CA CYS A 9 -0.31 16.39 -6.45
C CYS A 9 -0.73 15.93 -7.85
N LYS A 10 -1.85 15.20 -8.00
CA LYS A 10 -2.32 14.59 -9.25
C LYS A 10 -1.35 13.61 -9.94
N ALA A 11 -0.24 13.26 -9.28
CA ALA A 11 0.69 12.27 -9.79
C ALA A 11 0.01 10.90 -9.92
N LYS A 12 0.35 10.19 -11.00
CA LYS A 12 -0.05 8.80 -11.22
C LYS A 12 0.89 7.90 -10.43
N ILE A 13 0.33 7.00 -9.62
CA ILE A 13 1.07 6.01 -8.85
C ILE A 13 0.65 4.64 -9.37
N THR A 14 1.62 3.89 -9.86
CA THR A 14 1.43 2.50 -10.29
C THR A 14 1.39 1.63 -9.04
N PRO A 15 0.26 0.97 -8.73
CA PRO A 15 0.21 0.11 -7.56
C PRO A 15 0.96 -1.20 -7.78
N ASP A 16 1.85 -1.52 -6.84
CA ASP A 16 2.59 -2.78 -6.76
C ASP A 16 1.77 -3.89 -6.05
N GLU A 17 2.42 -5.05 -5.79
CA GLU A 17 1.86 -6.19 -5.04
C GLU A 17 1.49 -5.87 -3.57
N TYR A 18 1.93 -4.72 -3.06
CA TYR A 18 1.74 -4.29 -1.68
C TYR A 18 0.39 -3.61 -1.46
N ASP A 19 -0.18 -3.80 -0.27
CA ASP A 19 -1.43 -3.15 0.16
C ASP A 19 -1.26 -1.65 0.46
N ILE A 20 -0.03 -1.10 0.42
CA ILE A 20 0.27 0.32 0.65
C ILE A 20 1.14 0.90 -0.47
N GLN A 21 0.73 2.07 -0.96
CA GLN A 21 1.38 2.79 -2.05
C GLN A 21 1.70 4.22 -1.61
N PHE A 22 2.91 4.67 -1.87
CA PHE A 22 3.39 5.99 -1.45
C PHE A 22 3.50 6.93 -2.66
N CYS A 23 3.15 8.19 -2.44
CA CYS A 23 3.32 9.26 -3.40
C CYS A 23 4.52 10.12 -3.01
N GLY A 24 5.31 10.56 -3.98
CA GLY A 24 6.47 11.45 -3.75
C GLY A 24 6.13 12.79 -3.09
N CYS A 25 4.86 13.23 -3.11
CA CYS A 25 4.42 14.40 -2.36
C CYS A 25 4.23 14.17 -0.85
N GLY A 26 4.55 12.96 -0.34
CA GLY A 26 4.46 12.64 1.07
C GLY A 26 3.07 12.19 1.52
N VAL A 27 2.26 11.60 0.63
CA VAL A 27 1.00 10.94 1.03
C VAL A 27 1.04 9.46 0.72
N TYR A 28 0.25 8.67 1.44
CA TYR A 28 0.17 7.23 1.19
C TYR A 28 -1.28 6.74 1.11
N TYR A 29 -1.45 5.73 0.28
CA TYR A 29 -2.72 5.09 -0.04
C TYR A 29 -2.68 3.66 0.45
N ARG A 30 -3.80 3.19 1.00
CA ARG A 30 -3.99 1.80 1.40
C ARG A 30 -5.07 1.15 0.55
N ARG A 31 -4.85 -0.10 0.18
CA ARG A 31 -5.83 -0.92 -0.52
C ARG A 31 -6.98 -1.26 0.43
N LYS A 32 -8.21 -0.97 0.03
CA LYS A 32 -9.39 -1.47 0.76
C LYS A 32 -9.52 -2.97 0.55
N ARG A 33 -9.70 -3.70 1.65
CA ARG A 33 -10.11 -5.11 1.63
C ARG A 33 -11.63 -5.15 1.48
N GLY A 34 -12.13 -5.36 0.26
CA GLY A 34 -13.56 -5.43 -0.04
C GLY A 34 -13.83 -5.68 -1.54
N PHE A 35 -15.11 -5.84 -1.90
CA PHE A 35 -15.57 -6.14 -3.27
C PHE A 35 -15.09 -5.13 -4.31
N HIS A 36 -14.97 -3.86 -3.91
CA HIS A 36 -14.43 -2.81 -4.75
C HIS A 36 -12.94 -2.68 -4.43
N ASN A 37 -12.09 -3.39 -5.18
CA ASN A 37 -10.64 -3.21 -5.22
C ASN A 37 -10.27 -1.73 -5.48
N GLY A 38 -10.26 -0.94 -4.41
CA GLY A 38 -10.14 0.51 -4.44
C GLY A 38 -9.07 1.00 -3.48
N TRP A 39 -8.44 2.11 -3.82
CA TRP A 39 -7.37 2.74 -3.05
C TRP A 39 -7.94 3.91 -2.26
N THR A 40 -7.56 4.00 -0.98
CA THR A 40 -8.01 5.09 -0.11
C THR A 40 -6.80 5.85 0.41
N LEU A 41 -6.84 7.18 0.26
CA LEU A 41 -5.87 8.07 0.88
C LEU A 41 -5.96 7.90 2.39
N THR A 42 -4.90 7.39 3.00
CA THR A 42 -4.91 7.06 4.44
C THR A 42 -4.26 8.17 5.25
N GLY A 43 -3.27 8.86 4.70
CA GLY A 43 -2.65 9.99 5.38
C GLY A 43 -1.41 10.50 4.69
N TRP A 44 -0.67 11.32 5.44
CA TRP A 44 0.58 11.94 5.02
C TRP A 44 1.73 11.22 5.72
N TRP A 45 2.77 10.89 4.95
CA TRP A 45 4.00 10.30 5.43
C TRP A 45 5.13 11.32 5.31
N LYS A 46 5.77 11.63 6.44
CA LYS A 46 6.93 12.54 6.54
C LYS A 46 8.25 11.79 6.81
N GLY A 47 8.28 10.48 6.61
CA GLY A 47 9.49 9.67 6.80
C GLY A 47 10.36 9.59 5.55
N SER A 48 11.62 9.20 5.77
CA SER A 48 12.60 8.93 4.72
C SER A 48 12.20 7.75 3.82
N VAL A 49 12.80 7.64 2.62
CA VAL A 49 12.57 6.52 1.68
C VAL A 49 12.79 5.17 2.37
N SER A 50 13.79 5.08 3.26
CA SER A 50 14.11 3.89 4.05
C SER A 50 12.95 3.45 4.96
N GLU A 51 12.24 4.39 5.57
CA GLU A 51 11.09 4.10 6.45
C GLU A 51 9.83 3.74 5.66
N ILE A 52 9.67 4.35 4.49
CA ILE A 52 8.61 4.00 3.53
C ILE A 52 8.73 2.53 3.17
N GLU A 53 9.93 2.07 2.82
CA GLU A 53 10.18 0.70 2.42
C GLU A 53 9.95 -0.29 3.56
N ARG A 54 10.41 0.05 4.78
CA ARG A 54 10.17 -0.75 5.99
C ARG A 54 8.67 -0.92 6.28
N THR A 55 7.89 0.15 6.15
CA THR A 55 6.44 0.14 6.36
C THR A 55 5.72 -0.66 5.27
N ARG A 56 6.17 -0.54 4.01
CA ARG A 56 5.71 -1.35 2.88
C ARG A 56 5.93 -2.84 3.14
N GLN A 57 7.11 -3.23 3.61
CA GLN A 57 7.42 -4.62 3.95
C GLN A 57 6.55 -5.15 5.11
N ALA A 58 6.31 -4.33 6.13
CA ALA A 58 5.47 -4.71 7.27
C ALA A 58 3.99 -4.93 6.88
N THR A 59 3.53 -4.26 5.83
CA THR A 59 2.15 -4.34 5.33
C THR A 59 1.98 -5.19 4.08
N ARG A 60 3.05 -5.87 3.64
CA ARG A 60 2.96 -6.91 2.61
C ARG A 60 1.88 -7.90 3.04
N PRO A 61 0.96 -8.30 2.14
CA PRO A 61 0.00 -9.34 2.47
C PRO A 61 0.79 -10.55 2.91
N ARG A 62 0.72 -10.88 4.22
CA ARG A 62 1.37 -12.06 4.76
C ARG A 62 0.89 -13.21 3.89
N LYS A 63 1.81 -13.89 3.19
CA LYS A 63 1.54 -15.19 2.57
C LYS A 63 0.64 -15.96 3.56
N PRO A 64 -0.46 -16.58 3.11
CA PRO A 64 -1.32 -17.32 4.02
C PRO A 64 -0.40 -18.21 4.85
N ARG A 65 -0.42 -18.02 6.18
CA ARG A 65 0.28 -18.93 7.08
C ARG A 65 -0.30 -20.28 6.71
N VAL A 66 0.48 -21.09 5.99
CA VAL A 66 0.13 -22.48 5.75
C VAL A 66 0.10 -23.04 7.16
N ARG A 67 -1.11 -23.19 7.68
CA ARG A 67 -1.36 -23.83 8.97
C ARG A 67 -1.01 -25.27 8.68
N SER A 68 0.27 -25.64 8.85
CA SER A 68 0.69 -27.03 8.86
C SER A 68 -0.19 -27.70 9.90
N LYS A 69 -1.22 -28.40 9.42
CA LYS A 69 -1.97 -29.34 10.25
C LYS A 69 -0.90 -30.31 10.75
N ARG A 70 -0.57 -30.22 12.04
CA ARG A 70 0.04 -31.36 12.74
C ARG A 70 -0.97 -32.49 12.60
N LEU A 71 -0.61 -33.47 11.78
CA LEU A 71 -1.12 -34.83 11.85
C LEU A 71 -0.59 -35.47 13.14
#